data_AF-A0A2P4PDU4-F1
#
_entry.id   AF-A0A2P4PDU4-F1
#
_cell.length_a   1.000
_cell.length_b   1.000
_cell.length_c   1.000
_cell.angle_alpha   90.00
_cell.angle_beta   90.00
_cell.angle_gamma   90.00
#
_symmetry.space_group_name_H-M   'P 1'
#
loop_
_entity.id
_entity.type
_entity.pdbx_description
1 polymer ?
#
loop_
_entity_poly.entity_id
_entity_poly.type
_entity_poly.pdbx_seq_one_letter_code
_entity_poly.pdbx_strand_id
1 'polypeptide(L)' 'MKKKLIIRSRKLDQRGPCTPEMAALLTCWATSSVDSPSCAQTVQALTECMRRAPKSSKHTNTINYHLARLGKFL' A
#
# COMPACT_ATOMS: atom_id res chain seq x y z
N MET A 1 -38.68 6.58 -6.52
CA MET A 1 -37.26 6.97 -6.39
C MET A 1 -36.38 5.83 -6.91
N LYS A 2 -35.73 5.98 -8.08
CA LYS A 2 -34.82 4.94 -8.60
C LYS A 2 -33.54 4.88 -7.74
N LYS A 3 -33.18 3.70 -7.23
CA LYS A 3 -31.93 3.50 -6.46
C LYS A 3 -30.72 3.72 -7.38
N LYS A 4 -29.79 4.57 -6.97
CA LYS A 4 -28.54 4.82 -7.71
C LYS A 4 -27.61 3.61 -7.59
N LEU A 5 -27.22 3.02 -8.72
CA LEU A 5 -26.23 1.96 -8.79
C LEU A 5 -24.84 2.54 -8.46
N ILE A 6 -24.36 2.29 -7.24
CA ILE A 6 -23.04 2.69 -6.77
C ILE A 6 -22.34 1.50 -6.10
N ILE A 7 -21.04 1.38 -6.35
CA ILE A 7 -20.16 0.46 -5.63
C ILE A 7 -19.32 1.26 -4.65
N ARG A 8 -19.37 0.88 -3.37
CA ARG A 8 -18.41 1.33 -2.36
C ARG A 8 -17.22 0.39 -2.41
N SER A 9 -16.24 0.71 -3.27
CA SER A 9 -15.02 -0.10 -3.37
C SER A 9 -14.29 -0.11 -2.02
N ARG A 10 -13.98 -1.31 -1.52
CA ARG A 10 -13.08 -1.44 -0.38
C ARG A 10 -11.74 -0.81 -0.77
N LYS A 11 -11.20 0.06 0.08
CA LYS A 11 -9.84 0.59 -0.12
C LYS A 11 -8.90 -0.63 -0.09
N LEU A 12 -8.28 -0.93 -1.22
CA LEU A 12 -7.21 -1.93 -1.26
C LEU A 12 -6.07 -1.39 -0.40
N ASP A 13 -5.61 -2.21 0.53
CA ASP A 13 -4.51 -1.88 1.42
C ASP A 13 -3.22 -1.95 0.60
N GLN A 14 -2.94 -0.89 -0.16
CA GLN A 14 -1.70 -0.75 -0.90
C GLN A 14 -0.60 -0.41 0.10
N ARG A 15 -0.09 -1.45 0.77
CA ARG A 15 1.10 -1.36 1.59
C ARG A 15 2.24 -0.78 0.75
N GLY A 16 3.04 0.09 1.36
CA GLY A 16 4.16 0.74 0.68
C GLY A 16 5.18 -0.29 0.18
N PRO A 17 5.97 0.05 -0.85
CA PRO A 17 6.89 -0.89 -1.51
C PRO A 17 7.96 -1.46 -0.57
N CYS A 18 8.33 -0.74 0.50
CA CYS A 18 9.36 -1.14 1.46
C CYS A 18 8.81 -1.66 2.80
N THR A 19 7.53 -2.03 2.82
CA THR A 19 6.89 -2.57 4.03
C THR A 19 7.54 -3.87 4.54
N PRO A 20 7.94 -4.85 3.71
CA PRO A 20 8.52 -6.08 4.23
C PRO A 20 9.92 -5.86 4.85
N GLU A 21 10.75 -5.00 4.26
CA GLU A 21 12.09 -4.65 4.74
C GLU A 21 12.00 -3.89 6.06
N MET A 22 11.02 -2.99 6.19
CA MET A 22 10.73 -2.29 7.43
C MET A 22 10.30 -3.28 8.53
N ALA A 23 9.45 -4.25 8.22
CA ALA A 23 9.03 -5.27 9.17
C ALA A 23 10.21 -6.15 9.63
N ALA A 24 11.12 -6.51 8.72
CA ALA A 24 12.33 -7.26 9.04
C ALA A 24 13.26 -6.47 9.99
N LEU A 25 13.44 -5.16 9.77
CA LEU A 25 14.20 -4.31 10.67
C LEU A 25 13.59 -4.25 12.07
N LEU A 26 12.28 -4.01 12.16
CA LEU A 26 11.55 -3.97 13.43
C LEU A 26 11.65 -5.30 14.19
N THR A 27 11.61 -6.42 13.47
CA THR A 27 11.76 -7.76 14.07
C THR A 27 13.17 -7.95 14.64
N CYS A 28 14.19 -7.48 13.93
CA CYS A 28 15.57 -7.54 14.42
C CYS A 28 15.80 -6.67 15.67
N TRP A 29 15.23 -5.47 15.70
CA TRP A 29 15.29 -4.61 16.88
C TRP A 29 14.57 -5.21 18.09
N ALA A 30 13.46 -5.91 17.86
CA ALA A 30 12.75 -6.62 18.91
C ALA A 30 13.58 -7.76 19.53
N THR A 31 14.47 -8.40 18.76
CA THR A 31 15.30 -9.50 19.25
C THR A 31 16.62 -9.07 19.86
N SER A 32 17.26 -8.01 19.34
CA SER A 32 18.68 -7.76 19.59
C SER A 32 19.02 -6.35 20.10
N SER A 33 18.04 -5.44 20.21
CA SER A 33 18.18 -3.99 20.44
C SER A 33 18.49 -3.15 19.19
N VAL A 34 18.24 -1.85 19.29
CA VAL A 34 18.29 -0.89 18.16
C VAL A 34 19.72 -0.67 17.65
N ASP A 35 20.68 -0.61 18.58
CA ASP A 35 22.09 -0.31 18.28
C ASP A 35 22.91 -1.58 17.97
N SER A 36 22.26 -2.73 17.91
CA SER A 36 22.96 -3.99 17.64
C SER A 36 23.49 -4.02 16.21
N PRO A 37 24.79 -4.35 16.00
CA PRO A 37 25.36 -4.51 14.67
C PRO A 37 24.72 -5.68 13.90
N SER A 38 24.01 -6.59 14.59
CA SER A 38 23.27 -7.69 13.96
C SER A 38 22.17 -7.22 13.00
N CYS A 39 21.65 -5.99 13.20
CA CYS A 39 20.59 -5.43 12.35
C CYS A 39 21.12 -4.58 11.19
N ALA A 40 22.45 -4.46 11.01
CA ALA A 40 23.03 -3.64 9.95
C ALA A 40 22.57 -4.06 8.54
N GLN A 41 22.39 -5.36 8.30
CA GLN A 41 21.93 -5.88 7.02
C GLN A 41 20.46 -5.52 6.73
N THR A 42 19.59 -5.57 7.73
CA THR A 42 18.17 -5.21 7.57
C THR A 42 18.00 -3.71 7.36
N VAL A 43 18.83 -2.88 8.00
CA VAL A 43 18.91 -1.43 7.73
C VAL A 43 19.36 -1.16 6.29
N GLN A 44 20.41 -1.84 5.81
CA GLN A 44 20.88 -1.66 4.44
C GLN A 44 19.82 -2.05 3.41
N ALA A 45 19.12 -3.17 3.62
CA ALA A 45 18.02 -3.61 2.76
C ALA A 45 16.88 -2.59 2.69
N LEU A 46 16.46 -2.03 3.83
CA LEU A 46 15.43 -0.99 3.88
C LEU A 46 15.89 0.28 3.14
N THR A 47 17.12 0.73 3.39
CA THR A 47 17.69 1.93 2.77
C THR A 47 17.73 1.80 1.25
N GLU A 48 18.16 0.63 0.76
CA GLU A 48 18.22 0.36 -0.68
C GLU A 48 16.83 0.28 -1.31
N CYS A 49 15.86 -0.31 -0.61
CA CYS A 49 14.47 -0.29 -1.06
C CYS A 49 13.96 1.16 -1.17
N MET A 50 14.15 1.98 -0.14
CA MET A 50 13.68 3.37 -0.14
C MET A 50 14.32 4.20 -1.26
N ARG A 51 15.60 3.92 -1.57
CA ARG A 51 16.31 4.58 -2.69
C ARG A 51 15.73 4.21 -4.05
N ARG A 52 15.27 2.97 -4.22
CA ARG A 52 14.70 2.46 -5.49
C ARG A 52 13.18 2.57 -5.59
N ALA A 53 12.51 2.91 -4.48
CA ALA A 53 11.06 2.85 -4.39
C ALA A 53 10.39 3.75 -5.45
N PRO A 54 9.49 3.20 -6.28
CA PRO A 54 8.79 4.00 -7.27
C PRO A 54 7.81 4.96 -6.59
N LYS A 55 7.60 6.13 -7.21
CA LYS A 55 6.55 7.07 -6.76
C LYS A 55 5.18 6.39 -6.90
N SER A 56 4.38 6.46 -5.84
CA SER A 56 2.98 6.02 -5.85
C SER A 56 2.22 6.73 -6.98
N SER A 57 1.68 5.98 -7.93
CA SER A 57 0.71 6.50 -8.88
C SER A 57 -0.70 6.29 -8.33
N LYS A 58 -1.47 7.37 -8.20
CA LYS A 58 -2.87 7.29 -7.79
C LYS A 58 -3.70 6.85 -9.00
N HIS A 59 -3.95 5.55 -9.12
CA HIS A 59 -4.93 5.07 -10.08
C HIS A 59 -6.34 5.33 -9.55
N THR A 60 -7.10 6.18 -10.24
CA THR A 60 -8.50 6.47 -9.91
C THR A 60 -9.43 5.54 -10.69
N ASN A 61 -10.20 4.72 -9.99
CA ASN A 61 -11.19 3.85 -10.60
C ASN A 61 -12.48 4.65 -10.94
N THR A 62 -12.91 4.61 -12.20
CA THR A 62 -14.10 5.33 -12.71
C THR A 62 -15.39 4.49 -12.74
N ILE A 63 -15.42 3.31 -12.11
CA ILE A 63 -16.55 2.37 -12.16
C ILE A 63 -17.90 3.02 -11.79
N ASN A 64 -17.93 3.88 -10.78
CA ASN A 64 -19.16 4.55 -10.35
C ASN A 64 -19.72 5.54 -11.39
N TYR A 65 -18.86 6.10 -12.25
CA TYR A 65 -19.30 6.92 -13.37
C TYR A 65 -20.05 6.07 -14.42
N HIS A 66 -19.49 4.90 -14.77
CA HIS A 66 -20.11 3.99 -15.73
C HIS A 66 -21.41 3.38 -15.21
N LEU A 67 -21.44 2.97 -13.94
CA LEU A 67 -22.65 2.42 -13.30
C LEU A 67 -23.79 3.44 -13.21
N ALA A 68 -23.48 4.70 -12.92
CA ALA A 68 -24.48 5.76 -12.90
C ALA A 68 -25.09 6.01 -14.28
N ARG A 69 -24.32 5.82 -15.37
CA ARG A 69 -24.82 5.94 -16.75
C ARG A 69 -25.68 4.73 -17.13
N LEU A 70 -25.23 3.51 -16.82
CA LEU A 70 -25.97 2.26 -17.07
C LEU A 70 -27.31 2.22 -16.33
N GLY A 71 -27.37 2.72 -15.09
CA GLY A 71 -28.61 2.79 -14.31
C GLY A 71 -29.72 3.67 -14.88
N LYS A 72 -29.47 4.40 -15.98
CA LYS A 72 -30.52 5.10 -16.74
C LYS A 72 -31.26 4.18 -17.71
N PHE A 73 -30.56 3.14 -18.19
CA PHE A 73 -31.07 2.17 -19.16
C PHE A 73 -31.62 0.91 -18.48
N LEU A 74 -31.39 0.78 -17.17
CA LEU A 74 -31.98 -0.23 -16.28
C LEU A 74 -33.11 0.40 -15.43
#